data_AF-C0NZH8-F1
#
_entry.id   AF-C0NZH8-F1
#
_cell.length_a   1.000
_cell.length_b   1.000
_cell.length_c   1.000
_cell.angle_alpha   90.00
_cell.angle_beta   90.00
_cell.angle_gamma   90.00
#
_symmetry.space_group_name_H-M   'P 1'
#
loop_
_entity.id
_entity.type
_entity.pdbx_description
1 polymer ?
#
loop_
_entity_poly.entity_id
_entity_poly.type
_entity_poly.pdbx_seq_one_letter_code
_entity_poly.pdbx_strand_id
1 'polypeptide(L)'
;MTPRPKRPRPKISWWKRKWYVWRAKESPLKLRGSIKRLRHHNKRPYLALLRLFLPASLTSWSYPIPEPLPPLRLVDNPSLCWTRRCEGDLKNLQAIPLWRSHDTPLRSLYRMYEVTMAGESMIVAIGYEVEYFWYQSGPAWELHCIPDPQDPDPIRYAVLACIVESMPEAFNFKLSIGMRRDRKNVPPGDWDGVNNPYAPYTSVAGPEWTKHVLPIDKDYLRDVMPARMLDSEGRLVLHEEAESEIFAKRNIVATEERFWRI
;
A
#
# COMPACT_ATOMS: atom_id res chain seq x y z
N MET A 1 7.78 50.49 -35.06
CA MET A 1 7.17 49.84 -33.87
C MET A 1 7.65 50.56 -32.62
N THR A 2 6.79 51.29 -31.92
CA THR A 2 7.15 51.91 -30.64
C THR A 2 7.28 50.83 -29.56
N PRO A 3 8.39 50.81 -28.79
CA PRO A 3 8.60 49.79 -27.78
C PRO A 3 7.53 49.88 -26.69
N ARG A 4 6.93 48.73 -26.35
CA ARG A 4 5.93 48.63 -25.29
C ARG A 4 6.51 49.22 -23.98
N PRO A 5 5.76 50.08 -23.27
CA PRO A 5 6.22 50.66 -22.01
C PRO A 5 6.53 49.54 -21.00
N LYS A 6 7.77 49.55 -20.48
CA LYS A 6 8.19 48.62 -19.42
C LYS A 6 7.31 48.87 -18.19
N ARG A 7 6.40 47.93 -17.88
CA ARG A 7 5.64 47.98 -16.63
C ARG A 7 6.64 48.06 -15.45
N PRO A 8 6.49 49.03 -14.53
CA PRO A 8 7.35 49.10 -13.36
C PRO A 8 7.20 47.80 -12.57
N ARG A 9 8.30 47.07 -12.39
CA ARG A 9 8.30 45.88 -11.52
C ARG A 9 7.92 46.38 -10.13
N PRO A 10 6.86 45.85 -9.49
CA PRO A 10 6.49 46.30 -8.16
C PRO A 10 7.71 46.15 -7.23
N LYS A 11 8.05 47.21 -6.50
CA LYS A 11 9.11 47.18 -5.49
C LYS A 11 8.66 46.28 -4.34
N ILE A 12 8.87 44.97 -4.50
CA ILE A 12 8.68 43.99 -3.43
C ILE A 12 9.68 44.33 -2.34
N SER A 13 9.20 44.63 -1.13
CA SER A 13 10.07 44.95 0.00
C SER A 13 11.04 43.79 0.28
N TRP A 14 12.20 44.09 0.84
CA TRP A 14 13.19 43.09 1.22
C TRP A 14 12.59 42.01 2.14
N TRP A 15 11.74 42.41 3.09
CA TRP A 15 10.97 41.50 3.94
C TRP A 15 10.07 40.57 3.14
N LYS A 16 9.36 41.10 2.14
CA LYS A 16 8.47 40.29 1.30
C LYS A 16 9.28 39.31 0.43
N ARG A 17 10.48 39.68 -0.05
CA ARG A 17 11.41 38.76 -0.73
C ARG A 17 11.92 37.66 0.21
N LYS A 18 12.41 38.00 1.40
CA LYS A 18 12.83 37.02 2.40
C LYS A 18 11.69 36.09 2.80
N TRP A 19 10.50 36.65 2.96
CA TRP A 19 9.29 35.88 3.23
C TRP A 19 8.96 34.93 2.08
N TYR A 20 9.07 35.34 0.81
CA TYR A 20 8.92 34.43 -0.33
C TYR A 20 9.98 33.31 -0.34
N VAL A 21 11.25 33.62 -0.07
CA VAL A 21 12.32 32.61 0.01
C VAL A 21 12.05 31.61 1.14
N TRP A 22 11.72 32.09 2.34
CA TRP A 22 11.34 31.23 3.46
C TRP A 22 10.03 30.47 3.20
N ARG A 23 9.11 31.05 2.42
CA ARG A 23 7.89 30.40 1.97
C ARG A 23 8.17 29.33 0.90
N ALA A 24 9.21 29.48 0.08
CA ALA A 24 9.61 28.48 -0.91
C ALA A 24 10.41 27.32 -0.30
N LYS A 25 11.00 27.49 0.89
CA LYS A 25 11.63 26.37 1.62
C LYS A 25 10.56 25.36 2.04
N GLU A 26 10.53 24.21 1.38
CA GLU A 26 9.74 23.06 1.77
C GLU A 26 10.57 22.15 2.68
N SER A 27 10.06 21.86 3.88
CA SER A 27 10.64 20.81 4.72
C SER A 27 10.47 19.45 4.02
N PRO A 28 11.42 18.49 4.15
CA PRO A 28 11.23 17.13 3.63
C PRO A 28 9.95 16.46 4.18
N LEU A 29 9.52 16.85 5.40
CA LEU A 29 8.27 16.42 6.03
C LEU A 29 6.99 17.01 5.41
N LYS A 30 7.12 17.91 4.43
CA LYS A 30 6.03 18.64 3.76
C LYS A 30 4.99 19.21 4.74
N LEU A 31 5.40 19.74 5.90
CA LEU A 31 4.51 20.09 7.03
C LEU A 31 3.34 20.98 6.62
N ARG A 32 3.57 21.95 5.71
CA ARG A 32 2.50 22.82 5.21
C ARG A 32 1.47 22.06 4.38
N GLY A 33 1.91 21.12 3.54
CA GLY A 33 1.03 20.20 2.82
C GLY A 33 0.26 19.31 3.78
N SER A 34 0.93 18.78 4.82
CA SER A 34 0.32 17.96 5.87
C SER A 34 -0.77 18.71 6.62
N ILE A 35 -0.54 19.97 7.01
CA ILE A 35 -1.56 20.80 7.68
C ILE A 35 -2.76 21.05 6.76
N LYS A 36 -2.52 21.35 5.46
CA LYS A 36 -3.61 21.52 4.49
C LYS A 36 -4.47 20.26 4.39
N ARG A 37 -3.83 19.09 4.30
CA ARG A 37 -4.50 17.79 4.27
C ARG A 37 -5.33 17.53 5.53
N LEU A 38 -4.73 17.72 6.71
CA LEU A 38 -5.41 17.50 7.98
C LEU A 38 -6.61 18.43 8.19
N ARG A 39 -6.60 19.65 7.64
CA ARG A 39 -7.71 20.62 7.74
C ARG A 39 -9.02 20.12 7.13
N HIS A 40 -8.98 19.21 6.15
CA HIS A 40 -10.19 18.72 5.49
C HIS A 40 -11.06 17.86 6.42
N HIS A 41 -10.44 17.07 7.30
CA HIS A 41 -11.14 16.12 8.17
C HIS A 41 -10.93 16.38 9.68
N ASN A 42 -10.08 17.33 10.07
CA ASN A 42 -9.81 17.64 11.49
C ASN A 42 -10.16 19.09 11.83
N LYS A 43 -11.03 19.28 12.83
CA LYS A 43 -11.34 20.61 13.40
C LYS A 43 -10.10 21.29 14.01
N ARG A 44 -9.11 20.51 14.46
CA ARG A 44 -7.87 20.98 15.10
C ARG A 44 -6.63 20.44 14.36
N PRO A 45 -6.34 20.92 13.14
CA PRO A 45 -5.31 20.35 12.27
C PRO A 45 -3.89 20.43 12.84
N TYR A 46 -3.58 21.47 13.62
CA TYR A 46 -2.26 21.60 14.26
C TYR A 46 -2.08 20.61 15.41
N LEU A 47 -3.13 20.34 16.19
CA LEU A 47 -3.12 19.31 17.22
C LEU A 47 -3.01 17.91 16.59
N ALA A 48 -3.73 17.67 15.50
CA ALA A 48 -3.61 16.43 14.73
C ALA A 48 -2.19 16.23 14.20
N LEU A 49 -1.55 17.28 13.68
CA LEU A 49 -0.15 17.22 13.26
C LEU A 49 0.78 16.95 14.44
N LEU A 50 0.59 17.62 15.58
CA LEU A 50 1.41 17.42 16.77
C LEU A 50 1.35 15.96 17.26
N ARG A 51 0.17 15.32 17.20
CA ARG A 51 0.01 13.90 17.55
C ARG A 51 0.84 12.97 16.67
N LEU A 52 1.05 13.32 15.39
CA LEU A 52 1.89 12.53 14.49
C LEU A 52 3.39 12.61 14.84
N PHE A 53 3.82 13.55 15.69
CA PHE A 53 5.20 13.58 16.19
C PHE A 53 5.38 12.76 17.47
N LEU A 54 4.29 12.28 18.06
CA LEU A 54 4.36 11.43 19.24
C LEU A 54 4.62 9.99 18.80
N PRO A 55 5.45 9.23 19.52
CA PRO A 55 5.61 7.80 19.27
C PRO A 55 4.26 7.09 19.46
N ALA A 56 4.02 6.01 18.72
CA ALA A 56 2.77 5.28 18.78
C ALA A 56 2.57 4.58 20.14
N SER A 57 3.66 4.13 20.75
CA SER A 57 3.69 3.63 22.12
C SER A 57 4.96 4.12 22.83
N LEU A 58 5.08 3.84 24.13
CA LEU A 58 6.32 4.13 24.88
C LEU A 58 7.54 3.36 24.34
N THR A 59 7.31 2.27 23.60
CA THR A 59 8.36 1.34 23.14
C THR A 59 8.58 1.37 21.63
N SER A 60 7.65 1.90 20.85
CA SER A 60 7.69 1.83 19.39
C SER A 60 7.32 3.16 18.74
N TRP A 61 8.15 3.55 17.78
CA TRP A 61 7.82 4.62 16.85
C TRP A 61 6.68 4.21 15.91
N SER A 62 6.69 2.95 15.46
CA SER A 62 5.75 2.41 14.48
C SER A 62 4.37 2.15 15.07
N TYR A 63 3.32 2.44 14.30
CA TYR A 63 1.96 2.12 14.69
C TYR A 63 1.76 0.62 14.86
N PRO A 64 1.07 0.17 15.92
CA PRO A 64 0.68 -1.23 16.06
C PRO A 64 -0.33 -1.60 14.97
N ILE A 65 -0.46 -2.88 14.66
CA ILE A 65 -1.51 -3.34 13.74
C ILE A 65 -2.87 -3.09 14.42
N PRO A 66 -3.83 -2.41 13.76
CA PRO A 66 -5.18 -2.28 14.32
C PRO A 66 -5.79 -3.67 14.47
N GLU A 67 -6.76 -3.83 15.36
CA GLU A 67 -7.45 -5.12 15.50
C GLU A 67 -7.97 -5.59 14.12
N PRO A 68 -7.49 -6.76 13.64
CA PRO A 68 -7.82 -7.24 12.33
C PRO A 68 -9.27 -7.72 12.29
N LEU A 69 -9.97 -7.43 11.20
CA LEU A 69 -11.34 -7.92 11.03
C LEU A 69 -11.33 -9.44 10.78
N PRO A 70 -12.23 -10.20 11.43
CA PRO A 70 -12.39 -11.62 11.12
C PRO A 70 -12.81 -11.83 9.65
N PRO A 71 -12.30 -12.88 8.98
CA PRO A 71 -12.63 -13.19 7.59
C PRO A 71 -14.14 -13.21 7.31
N LEU A 72 -14.93 -13.87 8.16
CA LEU A 72 -16.38 -13.97 8.02
C LEU A 72 -17.08 -12.59 8.05
N ARG A 73 -16.57 -11.64 8.85
CA ARG A 73 -17.14 -10.29 8.95
C ARG A 73 -16.94 -9.48 7.68
N LEU A 74 -15.83 -9.70 6.98
CA LEU A 74 -15.53 -9.07 5.69
C LEU A 74 -16.37 -9.68 4.57
N VAL A 75 -16.62 -10.99 4.64
CA VAL A 75 -17.52 -11.69 3.71
C VAL A 75 -18.97 -11.23 3.85
N ASP A 76 -19.47 -11.11 5.08
CA ASP A 76 -20.86 -10.69 5.33
C ASP A 76 -21.07 -9.19 5.09
N ASN A 77 -20.03 -8.38 5.21
CA ASN A 77 -20.08 -6.95 4.94
C ASN A 77 -18.83 -6.47 4.18
N PRO A 78 -18.76 -6.69 2.86
CA PRO A 78 -17.62 -6.28 2.02
C PRO A 78 -17.32 -4.78 2.10
N SER A 79 -18.36 -3.95 2.26
CA SER A 79 -18.22 -2.49 2.35
C SER A 79 -17.43 -2.04 3.58
N LEU A 80 -17.32 -2.87 4.61
CA LEU A 80 -16.63 -2.54 5.86
C LEU A 80 -15.16 -2.18 5.64
N CYS A 81 -14.48 -2.86 4.71
CA CYS A 81 -13.08 -2.56 4.37
C CYS A 81 -12.93 -1.15 3.76
N TRP A 82 -13.95 -0.66 3.04
CA TRP A 82 -13.95 0.69 2.46
C TRP A 82 -14.33 1.73 3.51
N THR A 83 -15.36 1.46 4.31
CA THR A 83 -15.79 2.32 5.42
C THR A 83 -14.65 2.62 6.38
N ARG A 84 -13.87 1.60 6.81
CA ARG A 84 -12.69 1.81 7.67
C ARG A 84 -11.63 2.72 7.04
N ARG A 85 -11.44 2.64 5.72
CA ARG A 85 -10.50 3.53 5.00
C ARG A 85 -10.99 4.97 4.97
N CYS A 86 -12.28 5.16 4.70
CA CYS A 86 -12.91 6.48 4.64
C CYS A 86 -12.98 7.15 6.01
N GLU A 87 -13.51 6.45 7.01
CA GLU A 87 -13.62 6.95 8.39
C GLU A 87 -12.25 7.20 9.02
N GLY A 88 -11.27 6.36 8.69
CA GLY A 88 -9.87 6.54 9.10
C GLY A 88 -9.10 7.61 8.33
N ASP A 89 -9.70 8.27 7.33
CA ASP A 89 -9.03 9.24 6.43
C ASP A 89 -7.74 8.68 5.78
N LEU A 90 -7.71 7.36 5.51
CA LEU A 90 -6.49 6.63 5.18
C LEU A 90 -5.78 7.23 3.96
N LYS A 91 -6.50 7.48 2.86
CA LYS A 91 -5.89 7.97 1.62
C LYS A 91 -5.22 9.34 1.82
N ASN A 92 -5.79 10.18 2.68
CA ASN A 92 -5.21 11.47 3.00
C ASN A 92 -3.99 11.33 3.93
N LEU A 93 -4.07 10.44 4.92
CA LEU A 93 -2.97 10.12 5.84
C LEU A 93 -1.77 9.52 5.10
N GLN A 94 -1.99 8.62 4.14
CA GLN A 94 -0.95 8.06 3.26
C GLN A 94 -0.20 9.16 2.47
N ALA A 95 -0.81 10.32 2.24
CA ALA A 95 -0.16 11.43 1.57
C ALA A 95 0.66 12.35 2.52
N ILE A 96 0.62 12.09 3.84
CA ILE A 96 1.36 12.84 4.87
C ILE A 96 2.67 12.10 5.18
N PRO A 97 3.86 12.68 4.87
CA PRO A 97 5.15 11.99 5.09
C PRO A 97 5.37 11.52 6.54
N LEU A 98 4.97 12.35 7.52
CA LEU A 98 5.12 12.01 8.93
C LEU A 98 4.21 10.85 9.35
N TRP A 99 2.99 10.73 8.81
CA TRP A 99 2.17 9.57 9.11
C TRP A 99 2.78 8.30 8.50
N ARG A 100 3.25 8.38 7.25
CA ARG A 100 3.93 7.25 6.58
C ARG A 100 5.16 6.76 7.31
N SER A 101 5.93 7.64 7.95
CA SER A 101 7.12 7.23 8.72
C SER A 101 6.80 6.40 9.97
N HIS A 102 5.55 6.38 10.42
CA HIS A 102 5.08 5.50 11.51
C HIS A 102 4.35 4.26 10.98
N ASP A 103 3.92 4.24 9.72
CA ASP A 103 3.24 3.09 9.13
C ASP A 103 4.23 1.95 8.84
N THR A 104 3.72 0.72 8.70
CA THR A 104 4.55 -0.49 8.55
C THR A 104 4.10 -1.34 7.37
N PRO A 105 5.01 -2.16 6.79
CA PRO A 105 4.63 -3.13 5.76
C PRO A 105 3.50 -4.05 6.25
N LEU A 106 3.58 -4.58 7.47
CA LEU A 106 2.53 -5.42 8.05
C LEU A 106 1.18 -4.70 8.06
N ARG A 107 1.10 -3.46 8.54
CA ARG A 107 -0.16 -2.71 8.52
C ARG A 107 -0.73 -2.54 7.11
N SER A 108 0.13 -2.34 6.11
CA SER A 108 -0.28 -2.28 4.71
C SER A 108 -0.81 -3.63 4.22
N LEU A 109 -0.16 -4.74 4.58
CA LEU A 109 -0.63 -6.10 4.25
C LEU A 109 -1.98 -6.42 4.87
N TYR A 110 -2.22 -6.05 6.14
CA TYR A 110 -3.54 -6.22 6.75
C TYR A 110 -4.63 -5.39 6.05
N ARG A 111 -4.28 -4.21 5.51
CA ARG A 111 -5.21 -3.45 4.66
C ARG A 111 -5.49 -4.15 3.33
N MET A 112 -4.49 -4.78 2.72
CA MET A 112 -4.69 -5.60 1.51
C MET A 112 -5.56 -6.82 1.81
N TYR A 113 -5.29 -7.53 2.91
CA TYR A 113 -6.13 -8.63 3.41
C TYR A 113 -7.61 -8.22 3.53
N GLU A 114 -7.89 -7.06 4.16
CA GLU A 114 -9.27 -6.57 4.30
C GLU A 114 -9.97 -6.41 2.93
N VAL A 115 -9.22 -6.05 1.88
CA VAL A 115 -9.77 -5.91 0.52
C VAL A 115 -9.94 -7.26 -0.15
N THR A 116 -8.92 -8.11 -0.08
CA THR A 116 -8.96 -9.45 -0.68
C THR A 116 -10.13 -10.26 -0.13
N MET A 117 -10.37 -10.20 1.18
CA MET A 117 -11.52 -10.86 1.81
C MET A 117 -12.88 -10.22 1.48
N ALA A 118 -12.92 -8.94 1.13
CA ALA A 118 -14.15 -8.29 0.66
C ALA A 118 -14.52 -8.69 -0.79
N GLY A 119 -13.69 -9.49 -1.45
CA GLY A 119 -13.93 -10.07 -2.76
C GLY A 119 -13.92 -9.03 -3.89
N GLU A 120 -14.49 -9.42 -5.03
CA GLU A 120 -14.39 -8.67 -6.29
C GLU A 120 -14.87 -7.22 -6.19
N SER A 121 -15.92 -6.98 -5.40
CA SER A 121 -16.53 -5.66 -5.24
C SER A 121 -15.52 -4.59 -4.78
N MET A 122 -14.46 -4.99 -4.08
CA MET A 122 -13.46 -4.10 -3.51
C MET A 122 -12.08 -4.24 -4.16
N ILE A 123 -11.93 -5.11 -5.18
CA ILE A 123 -10.63 -5.47 -5.76
C ILE A 123 -9.83 -4.25 -6.23
N VAL A 124 -10.48 -3.16 -6.66
CA VAL A 124 -9.80 -1.91 -7.05
C VAL A 124 -8.96 -1.31 -5.91
N ALA A 125 -9.42 -1.45 -4.65
CA ALA A 125 -8.73 -0.92 -3.49
C ALA A 125 -7.41 -1.63 -3.18
N ILE A 126 -7.21 -2.86 -3.68
CA ILE A 126 -5.93 -3.57 -3.52
C ILE A 126 -4.85 -2.85 -4.31
N GLY A 127 -5.17 -2.38 -5.52
CA GLY A 127 -4.22 -1.65 -6.37
C GLY A 127 -3.73 -0.36 -5.70
N TYR A 128 -4.62 0.38 -5.04
CA TYR A 128 -4.22 1.58 -4.29
C TYR A 128 -3.25 1.28 -3.15
N GLU A 129 -3.44 0.16 -2.47
CA GLU A 129 -2.60 -0.24 -1.34
C GLU A 129 -1.27 -0.83 -1.81
N VAL A 130 -1.27 -1.63 -2.89
CA VAL A 130 -0.05 -2.15 -3.53
C VAL A 130 0.79 -1.01 -4.09
N GLU A 131 0.18 -0.02 -4.75
CA GLU A 131 0.88 1.18 -5.23
C GLU A 131 1.50 1.96 -4.06
N TYR A 132 0.74 2.13 -2.97
CA TYR A 132 1.24 2.75 -1.76
C TYR A 132 2.46 2.01 -1.18
N PHE A 133 2.39 0.68 -1.09
CA PHE A 133 3.47 -0.18 -0.61
C PHE A 133 4.71 -0.08 -1.51
N TRP A 134 4.51 -0.13 -2.83
CA TRP A 134 5.57 -0.02 -3.82
C TRP A 134 6.41 1.24 -3.61
N TYR A 135 5.77 2.40 -3.40
CA TYR A 135 6.47 3.67 -3.21
C TYR A 135 7.05 3.89 -1.79
N GLN A 136 6.93 2.94 -0.86
CA GLN A 136 7.68 2.98 0.39
C GLN A 136 9.07 2.36 0.18
N SER A 137 10.07 3.18 -0.13
CA SER A 137 11.42 2.71 -0.46
C SER A 137 12.36 2.54 0.75
N GLY A 138 11.85 2.57 1.98
CA GLY A 138 12.67 2.39 3.17
C GLY A 138 13.09 0.92 3.39
N PRO A 139 14.19 0.62 4.10
CA PRO A 139 14.67 -0.76 4.29
C PRO A 139 13.63 -1.70 4.92
N ALA A 140 12.84 -1.19 5.88
CA ALA A 140 11.76 -1.95 6.51
C ALA A 140 10.65 -2.37 5.54
N TRP A 141 10.57 -1.78 4.34
CA TRP A 141 9.57 -2.07 3.32
C TRP A 141 10.10 -2.96 2.20
N GLU A 142 11.33 -3.48 2.32
CA GLU A 142 11.84 -4.52 1.42
C GLU A 142 11.10 -5.83 1.66
N LEU A 143 10.73 -6.53 0.59
CA LEU A 143 9.83 -7.69 0.68
C LEU A 143 10.41 -8.80 1.58
N HIS A 144 11.69 -9.12 1.43
CA HIS A 144 12.37 -10.12 2.26
C HIS A 144 12.50 -9.73 3.74
N CYS A 145 12.36 -8.45 4.07
CA CYS A 145 12.41 -7.92 5.44
C CYS A 145 11.05 -7.91 6.14
N ILE A 146 9.96 -8.31 5.47
CA ILE A 146 8.63 -8.35 6.08
C ILE A 146 8.64 -9.45 7.16
N PRO A 147 8.45 -9.10 8.45
CA PRO A 147 8.43 -10.10 9.52
C PRO A 147 7.20 -11.01 9.40
N ASP A 148 7.35 -12.25 9.87
CA ASP A 148 6.24 -13.19 9.99
C ASP A 148 5.22 -12.67 11.01
N PRO A 149 3.95 -12.43 10.62
CA PRO A 149 2.93 -11.97 11.55
C PRO A 149 2.48 -13.06 12.55
N GLN A 150 2.75 -14.34 12.26
CA GLN A 150 2.28 -15.49 13.06
C GLN A 150 0.79 -15.37 13.41
N ASP A 151 -0.03 -15.02 12.41
CA ASP A 151 -1.42 -14.68 12.65
C ASP A 151 -2.20 -15.91 13.15
N PRO A 152 -2.94 -15.81 14.27
CA PRO A 152 -3.63 -16.95 14.86
C PRO A 152 -4.82 -17.45 14.02
N ASP A 153 -5.34 -16.65 13.08
CA ASP A 153 -6.44 -17.03 12.21
C ASP A 153 -5.89 -17.66 10.92
N PRO A 154 -6.15 -18.95 10.65
CA PRO A 154 -5.53 -19.67 9.53
C PRO A 154 -5.94 -19.09 8.17
N ILE A 155 -7.15 -18.55 8.04
CA ILE A 155 -7.63 -17.97 6.77
C ILE A 155 -6.93 -16.65 6.53
N ARG A 156 -6.90 -15.77 7.54
CA ARG A 156 -6.18 -14.49 7.44
C ARG A 156 -4.70 -14.71 7.20
N TYR A 157 -4.08 -15.68 7.88
CA TYR A 157 -2.67 -15.97 7.73
C TYR A 157 -2.34 -16.47 6.31
N ALA A 158 -3.15 -17.38 5.77
CA ALA A 158 -3.01 -17.87 4.40
C ALA A 158 -3.19 -16.74 3.36
N VAL A 159 -4.19 -15.86 3.52
CA VAL A 159 -4.38 -14.71 2.63
C VAL A 159 -3.20 -13.75 2.68
N LEU A 160 -2.69 -13.42 3.88
CA LEU A 160 -1.49 -12.59 4.03
C LEU A 160 -0.28 -13.22 3.34
N ALA A 161 -0.08 -14.53 3.48
CA ALA A 161 0.99 -15.26 2.82
C ALA A 161 0.88 -15.20 1.29
N CYS A 162 -0.32 -15.41 0.74
CA CYS A 162 -0.55 -15.30 -0.71
C CYS A 162 -0.27 -13.89 -1.22
N ILE A 163 -0.79 -12.86 -0.54
CA ILE A 163 -0.56 -11.46 -0.91
C ILE A 163 0.94 -11.16 -0.98
N VAL A 164 1.70 -11.53 0.05
CA VAL A 164 3.15 -11.28 0.11
C VAL A 164 3.90 -12.08 -0.94
N GLU A 165 3.49 -13.33 -1.19
CA GLU A 165 4.13 -14.21 -2.17
C GLU A 165 3.86 -13.80 -3.62
N SER A 166 2.75 -13.12 -3.92
CA SER A 166 2.48 -12.55 -5.24
C SER A 166 3.27 -11.27 -5.54
N MET A 167 3.80 -10.56 -4.53
CA MET A 167 4.47 -9.26 -4.74
C MET A 167 5.80 -9.35 -5.51
N PRO A 168 6.72 -10.31 -5.25
CA PRO A 168 8.03 -10.34 -5.89
C PRO A 168 7.95 -10.35 -7.41
N GLU A 169 7.04 -11.11 -7.99
CA GLU A 169 6.91 -11.21 -9.45
C GLU A 169 6.47 -9.87 -10.06
N ALA A 170 5.38 -9.30 -9.53
CA ALA A 170 4.89 -7.99 -9.95
C ALA A 170 5.94 -6.88 -9.76
N PHE A 171 6.70 -6.93 -8.66
CA PHE A 171 7.71 -5.93 -8.35
C PHE A 171 8.91 -6.07 -9.28
N ASN A 172 9.37 -7.29 -9.53
CA ASN A 172 10.46 -7.56 -10.45
C ASN A 172 10.12 -7.13 -11.88
N PHE A 173 8.88 -7.34 -12.32
CA PHE A 173 8.40 -6.81 -13.59
C PHE A 173 8.44 -5.28 -13.65
N LYS A 174 7.98 -4.59 -12.60
CA LYS A 174 8.05 -3.12 -12.54
C LYS A 174 9.50 -2.62 -12.56
N LEU A 175 10.38 -3.31 -11.84
CA LEU A 175 11.81 -3.01 -11.85
C LEU A 175 12.44 -3.22 -13.23
N SER A 176 12.07 -4.30 -13.93
CA SER A 176 12.59 -4.64 -15.26
C SER A 176 12.19 -3.63 -16.32
N ILE A 177 10.98 -3.04 -16.24
CA ILE A 177 10.57 -1.95 -17.15
C ILE A 177 11.12 -0.57 -16.74
N GLY A 178 11.97 -0.51 -15.71
CA GLY A 178 12.64 0.73 -15.32
C GLY A 178 11.96 1.55 -14.22
N MET A 179 10.81 1.11 -13.70
CA MET A 179 10.19 1.81 -12.56
C MET A 179 11.04 1.62 -11.30
N ARG A 180 11.10 2.64 -10.46
CA ARG A 180 11.76 2.55 -9.15
C ARG A 180 10.83 2.99 -8.03
N ARG A 181 11.00 2.34 -6.87
CA ARG A 181 10.22 2.58 -5.65
C ARG A 181 10.42 4.00 -5.10
N ASP A 182 11.58 4.61 -5.34
CA ASP A 182 11.88 6.00 -4.95
C ASP A 182 11.47 7.04 -6.01
N ARG A 183 10.79 6.59 -7.09
CA ARG A 183 10.36 7.36 -8.26
C ARG A 183 11.49 7.85 -9.17
N LYS A 184 12.75 7.46 -8.94
CA LYS A 184 13.86 7.75 -9.85
C LYS A 184 13.96 6.67 -10.91
N ASN A 185 12.99 6.67 -11.82
CA ASN A 185 12.90 5.66 -12.87
C ASN A 185 14.18 5.65 -13.71
N VAL A 186 14.59 4.45 -14.12
CA VAL A 186 15.74 4.20 -14.97
C VAL A 186 15.20 3.89 -16.36
N PRO A 187 15.62 4.61 -17.41
CA PRO A 187 15.16 4.28 -18.75
C PRO A 187 15.58 2.86 -19.13
N PRO A 188 14.79 2.16 -19.96
CA PRO A 188 15.25 0.98 -20.70
C PRO A 188 16.57 1.28 -21.42
N GLY A 189 17.35 0.24 -21.71
CA GLY A 189 18.56 0.38 -22.53
C GLY A 189 18.26 0.81 -23.96
N ASP A 190 19.31 1.02 -24.76
CA ASP A 190 19.15 1.24 -26.19
C ASP A 190 18.64 -0.03 -26.87
N TRP A 191 17.55 0.08 -27.63
CA TRP A 191 16.99 -1.02 -28.41
C TRP A 191 18.03 -1.54 -29.41
N ASP A 192 18.41 -2.82 -29.29
CA ASP A 192 19.45 -3.44 -30.13
C ASP A 192 18.92 -3.96 -31.48
N GLY A 193 17.62 -3.77 -31.76
CA GLY A 193 16.94 -4.26 -32.96
C GLY A 193 16.21 -5.59 -32.76
N VAL A 194 16.49 -6.32 -31.67
CA VAL A 194 16.03 -7.70 -31.46
C VAL A 194 15.36 -7.89 -30.09
N ASN A 195 15.95 -7.32 -29.03
CA ASN A 195 15.48 -7.41 -27.65
C ASN A 195 14.89 -6.07 -27.20
N ASN A 196 13.82 -6.10 -26.42
CA ASN A 196 13.46 -4.95 -25.60
C ASN A 196 14.40 -4.92 -24.39
N PRO A 197 15.36 -3.99 -24.30
CA PRO A 197 16.32 -4.01 -23.22
C PRO A 197 15.60 -3.58 -21.92
N TYR A 198 15.25 -4.55 -21.09
CA TYR A 198 14.83 -4.28 -19.73
C TYR A 198 15.89 -3.42 -19.02
N ALA A 199 15.44 -2.48 -18.19
CA ALA A 199 16.34 -1.67 -17.38
C ALA A 199 17.08 -2.56 -16.37
N PRO A 200 18.37 -2.30 -16.08
CA PRO A 200 19.12 -3.09 -15.12
C PRO A 200 18.51 -2.97 -13.72
N TYR A 201 18.25 -4.10 -13.08
CA TYR A 201 17.68 -4.14 -11.73
C TYR A 201 18.21 -5.32 -10.93
N THR A 202 18.16 -5.18 -9.60
CA THR A 202 18.38 -6.27 -8.67
C THR A 202 17.04 -6.90 -8.36
N SER A 203 16.92 -8.20 -8.61
CA SER A 203 15.70 -8.94 -8.29
C SER A 203 15.41 -8.88 -6.80
N VAL A 204 14.15 -8.64 -6.46
CA VAL A 204 13.65 -8.71 -5.08
C VAL A 204 13.02 -10.08 -4.85
N ALA A 205 13.26 -10.63 -3.66
CA ALA A 205 12.64 -11.86 -3.19
C ALA A 205 11.63 -11.55 -2.07
N GLY A 206 10.63 -12.43 -1.94
CA GLY A 206 9.72 -12.43 -0.79
C GLY A 206 10.42 -12.95 0.48
N PRO A 207 9.79 -12.80 1.65
CA PRO A 207 10.29 -13.36 2.89
C PRO A 207 10.05 -14.88 2.94
N GLU A 208 10.93 -15.61 3.61
CA GLU A 208 10.90 -17.08 3.61
C GLU A 208 9.66 -17.67 4.30
N TRP A 209 9.11 -16.96 5.30
CA TRP A 209 8.00 -17.45 6.13
C TRP A 209 6.75 -17.79 5.31
N THR A 210 6.51 -17.13 4.17
CA THR A 210 5.34 -17.41 3.34
C THR A 210 5.34 -18.86 2.86
N LYS A 211 6.50 -19.44 2.56
CA LYS A 211 6.63 -20.83 2.09
C LYS A 211 6.23 -21.86 3.14
N HIS A 212 6.25 -21.48 4.42
CA HIS A 212 5.89 -22.34 5.54
C HIS A 212 4.42 -22.23 5.96
N VAL A 213 3.66 -21.30 5.36
CA VAL A 213 2.23 -21.17 5.61
C VAL A 213 1.46 -22.27 4.89
N LEU A 214 0.89 -23.18 5.69
CA LEU A 214 0.15 -24.34 5.24
C LEU A 214 -1.15 -23.94 4.50
N PRO A 215 -1.67 -24.82 3.62
CA PRO A 215 -3.01 -24.66 3.09
C PRO A 215 -4.06 -24.68 4.20
N ILE A 216 -5.13 -23.91 4.01
CA ILE A 216 -6.25 -23.91 4.95
C ILE A 216 -6.94 -25.29 4.85
N ASP A 217 -7.21 -25.90 5.99
CA ASP A 217 -7.99 -27.14 6.06
C ASP A 217 -9.38 -26.94 5.43
N LYS A 218 -9.76 -27.83 4.50
CA LYS A 218 -11.03 -27.73 3.77
C LYS A 218 -12.25 -28.02 4.65
N ASP A 219 -12.12 -28.89 5.65
CA ASP A 219 -13.19 -29.17 6.60
C ASP A 219 -13.36 -27.96 7.53
N TYR A 220 -12.25 -27.36 7.97
CA TYR A 220 -12.32 -26.07 8.69
C TYR A 220 -13.02 -24.98 7.87
N LEU A 221 -12.72 -24.86 6.57
CA LEU A 221 -13.43 -23.93 5.68
C LEU A 221 -14.94 -24.22 5.62
N ARG A 222 -15.35 -25.49 5.51
CA ARG A 222 -16.77 -25.88 5.51
C ARG A 222 -17.48 -25.52 6.81
N ASP A 223 -16.78 -25.56 7.93
CA ASP A 223 -17.33 -25.26 9.24
C ASP A 223 -17.49 -23.75 9.49
N VAL A 224 -16.53 -22.93 9.06
CA VAL A 224 -16.48 -21.49 9.41
C VAL A 224 -16.94 -20.56 8.30
N MET A 225 -16.95 -21.00 7.04
CA MET A 225 -17.37 -20.19 5.90
C MET A 225 -18.74 -20.59 5.37
N PRO A 226 -19.56 -19.62 4.91
CA PRO A 226 -20.82 -19.92 4.24
C PRO A 226 -20.58 -20.75 2.97
N ALA A 227 -21.43 -21.73 2.68
CA ALA A 227 -21.30 -22.59 1.50
C ALA A 227 -21.22 -21.81 0.17
N ARG A 228 -21.83 -20.62 0.08
CA ARG A 228 -21.74 -19.72 -1.10
C ARG A 228 -20.32 -19.23 -1.41
N MET A 229 -19.41 -19.29 -0.42
CA MET A 229 -18.01 -18.88 -0.55
C MET A 229 -17.11 -20.05 -0.90
N LEU A 230 -17.64 -21.26 -1.05
CA LEU A 230 -16.87 -22.46 -1.32
C LEU A 230 -17.21 -22.98 -2.72
N ASP A 231 -16.18 -23.34 -3.48
CA ASP A 231 -16.38 -24.06 -4.73
C ASP A 231 -16.69 -25.55 -4.52
N SER A 232 -16.86 -26.29 -5.61
CA SER A 232 -17.10 -27.74 -5.58
C SER A 232 -15.96 -28.53 -4.93
N GLU A 233 -14.74 -28.00 -4.92
CA GLU A 233 -13.56 -28.61 -4.31
C GLU A 233 -13.39 -28.23 -2.83
N GLY A 234 -14.25 -27.36 -2.29
CA GLY A 234 -14.18 -26.84 -0.93
C GLY A 234 -13.12 -25.74 -0.73
N ARG A 235 -12.67 -25.07 -1.80
CA ARG A 235 -11.75 -23.94 -1.74
C ARG A 235 -12.52 -22.64 -1.50
N LEU A 236 -11.89 -21.70 -0.80
CA LEU A 236 -12.45 -20.39 -0.50
C LEU A 236 -12.40 -19.48 -1.74
N VAL A 237 -13.56 -19.16 -2.32
CA VAL A 237 -13.70 -18.29 -3.48
C VAL A 237 -13.82 -16.83 -3.05
N LEU A 238 -12.83 -16.01 -3.41
CA LEU A 238 -12.83 -14.57 -3.16
C LEU A 238 -13.03 -13.78 -4.45
N HIS A 239 -12.43 -14.23 -5.56
CA HIS A 239 -12.65 -13.69 -6.89
C HIS A 239 -13.09 -14.83 -7.81
N GLU A 240 -14.14 -14.61 -8.60
CA GLU A 240 -14.66 -15.57 -9.56
C GLU A 240 -13.65 -15.75 -10.71
N GLU A 241 -13.62 -16.95 -11.30
CA GLU A 241 -12.80 -17.26 -12.49
C GLU A 241 -11.29 -16.97 -12.34
N ALA A 242 -10.76 -16.98 -11.12
CA ALA A 242 -9.35 -16.71 -10.86
C ALA A 242 -8.50 -18.00 -10.81
N GLU A 243 -7.37 -18.00 -11.52
CA GLU A 243 -6.49 -19.18 -11.68
C GLU A 243 -5.11 -19.00 -11.05
N SER A 244 -5.01 -18.28 -9.93
CA SER A 244 -3.72 -18.05 -9.27
C SER A 244 -3.20 -19.31 -8.59
N GLU A 245 -2.06 -19.83 -9.05
CA GLU A 245 -1.38 -20.96 -8.40
C GLU A 245 -0.95 -20.64 -6.95
N ILE A 246 -0.60 -19.37 -6.68
CA ILE A 246 -0.17 -18.89 -5.36
C ILE A 246 -1.31 -18.98 -4.34
N PHE A 247 -2.53 -18.64 -4.75
CA PHE A 247 -3.71 -18.76 -3.90
C PHE A 247 -4.23 -20.19 -3.87
N ALA A 248 -4.25 -20.88 -5.01
CA ALA A 248 -4.75 -22.24 -5.15
C ALA A 248 -4.01 -23.22 -4.22
N LYS A 249 -2.68 -23.09 -4.08
CA LYS A 249 -1.91 -23.95 -3.16
C LYS A 249 -2.26 -23.77 -1.68
N ARG A 250 -3.07 -22.75 -1.32
CA ARG A 250 -3.61 -22.54 0.02
C ARG A 250 -5.12 -22.74 0.13
N ASN A 251 -5.74 -23.41 -0.85
CA ASN A 251 -7.18 -23.64 -0.95
C ASN A 251 -7.99 -22.32 -1.06
N ILE A 252 -7.45 -21.32 -1.75
CA ILE A 252 -8.11 -20.04 -2.03
C ILE A 252 -8.19 -19.82 -3.54
N VAL A 253 -9.32 -19.31 -4.02
CA VAL A 253 -9.52 -18.87 -5.41
C VAL A 253 -9.57 -17.35 -5.41
N ALA A 254 -8.48 -16.73 -5.86
CA ALA A 254 -8.31 -15.29 -5.96
C ALA A 254 -7.28 -14.94 -7.05
N THR A 255 -7.19 -13.66 -7.42
CA THR A 255 -6.31 -13.16 -8.48
C THR A 255 -5.36 -12.08 -7.99
N GLU A 256 -4.13 -12.11 -8.50
CA GLU A 256 -3.09 -11.09 -8.34
C GLU A 256 -3.10 -10.02 -9.44
N GLU A 257 -4.08 -10.00 -10.35
CA GLU A 257 -4.08 -9.10 -11.53
C GLU A 257 -3.78 -7.62 -11.17
N ARG A 258 -4.37 -7.13 -10.07
CA ARG A 258 -4.21 -5.74 -9.64
C ARG A 258 -2.81 -5.40 -9.12
N PHE A 259 -2.00 -6.39 -8.75
CA PHE A 259 -0.63 -6.18 -8.28
C PHE A 259 0.26 -5.68 -9.42
N TRP A 260 -0.06 -6.05 -10.65
CA TRP A 260 0.65 -5.68 -11.87
C TRP A 260 0.28 -4.28 -12.41
N ARG A 261 -0.86 -3.73 -11.98
CA ARG A 261 -1.46 -2.50 -12.55
C ARG A 261 -1.08 -1.20 -11.84
N ILE A 262 -0.09 -1.22 -10.94
CA ILE A 262 0.41 -0.03 -10.21
C ILE A 262 1.27 0.92 -11.04
#